data_AF-A0A193KXJ4-F1
#
_entry.id   AF-A0A193KXJ4-F1
#
_cell.length_a   1.000
_cell.length_b   1.000
_cell.length_c   1.000
_cell.angle_alpha   90.00
_cell.angle_beta   90.00
_cell.angle_gamma   90.00
#
_symmetry.space_group_name_H-M   'P 1'
#
loop_
_entity.id
_entity.type
_entity.pdbx_description
1 polymer ?
#
loop_
_entity_poly.entity_id
_entity_poly.type
_entity_poly.pdbx_seq_one_letter_code
_entity_poly.pdbx_strand_id
1 'polypeptide(L)'
;MRDRSAPVAADADDRQAVEHILGRPLSQTWPAGALPPGTRVTVVRDPDWDGPWQVEFPGTIDAMGAPVPNEHAQALSGELLYWVAFDAPQCDSNGDGPYRKAQVWGRYLRTKPEPAG
;
A
#
# COMPACT_ATOMS: atom_id res chain seq x y z
N MET A 1 25.01 -9.68 18.90
CA MET A 1 24.60 -10.18 17.58
C MET A 1 23.22 -10.81 17.73
N ARG A 2 22.15 -10.09 17.38
CA ARG A 2 20.79 -10.66 17.34
C ARG A 2 20.36 -10.58 15.89
N ASP A 3 20.33 -11.75 15.26
CA ASP A 3 19.82 -11.98 13.92
C ASP A 3 18.34 -11.57 13.91
N ARG A 4 18.01 -10.57 13.11
CA ARG A 4 16.68 -9.95 13.00
C ARG A 4 16.08 -10.37 11.66
N SER A 5 16.07 -11.67 11.39
CA SER A 5 15.61 -12.23 10.12
C SER A 5 14.29 -12.96 10.29
N ALA A 6 13.18 -12.21 10.31
CA ALA A 6 11.84 -12.73 9.99
C ALA A 6 10.78 -11.68 9.58
N PRO A 7 11.02 -10.73 8.63
CA PRO A 7 9.91 -10.06 7.93
C PRO A 7 9.54 -10.73 6.59
N VAL A 8 10.46 -11.48 5.98
CA VAL A 8 10.34 -11.91 4.56
C VAL A 8 9.32 -13.04 4.34
N ALA A 9 9.10 -13.90 5.34
CA ALA A 9 8.23 -15.07 5.18
C ALA A 9 6.73 -14.70 5.13
N ALA A 10 6.30 -13.74 5.94
CA ALA A 10 4.89 -13.32 5.99
C ALA A 10 4.44 -12.65 4.68
N ASP A 11 5.29 -11.83 4.06
CA ASP A 11 4.97 -11.18 2.79
C ASP A 11 4.90 -12.16 1.61
N ALA A 12 5.68 -13.24 1.65
CA ALA A 12 5.63 -14.30 0.63
C ALA A 12 4.33 -15.10 0.71
N ASP A 13 3.89 -15.43 1.93
CA ASP A 13 2.62 -16.13 2.18
C ASP A 13 1.43 -15.25 1.77
N ASP A 14 1.45 -13.94 2.12
CA ASP A 14 0.43 -12.98 1.71
C ASP A 14 0.32 -12.88 0.18
N ARG A 15 1.47 -12.76 -0.52
CA ARG A 15 1.50 -12.71 -1.98
C ARG A 15 0.84 -13.94 -2.57
N GLN A 16 1.25 -15.13 -2.15
CA GLN A 16 0.74 -16.37 -2.71
C GLN A 16 -0.77 -16.50 -2.48
N ALA A 17 -1.26 -16.11 -1.30
CA ALA A 17 -2.68 -16.12 -0.99
C ALA A 17 -3.47 -15.18 -1.92
N VAL A 18 -2.98 -13.94 -2.11
CA VAL A 18 -3.62 -12.96 -3.00
C VAL A 18 -3.59 -13.43 -4.45
N GLU A 19 -2.46 -13.93 -4.94
CA GLU A 19 -2.33 -14.46 -6.30
C GLU A 19 -3.26 -15.65 -6.56
N HIS A 20 -3.43 -16.52 -5.55
CA HIS A 20 -4.37 -17.64 -5.62
C HIS A 20 -5.82 -17.16 -5.76
N ILE A 21 -6.23 -16.16 -4.97
CA ILE A 21 -7.56 -15.55 -5.06
C ILE A 21 -7.78 -14.87 -6.42
N LEU A 22 -6.77 -14.15 -6.91
CA LEU A 22 -6.83 -13.45 -8.19
C LEU A 22 -6.69 -14.38 -9.41
N GLY A 23 -6.25 -15.62 -9.21
CA GLY A 23 -5.97 -16.59 -10.28
C GLY A 23 -4.81 -16.19 -11.19
N ARG A 24 -3.94 -15.26 -10.76
CA ARG A 24 -2.83 -14.74 -11.56
C ARG A 24 -1.71 -14.17 -10.67
N PRO A 25 -0.45 -14.16 -11.13
CA PRO A 25 0.63 -13.54 -10.38
C PRO A 25 0.45 -12.02 -10.26
N LEU A 26 0.91 -11.45 -9.15
CA LEU A 26 1.00 -10.00 -8.98
C LEU A 26 2.19 -9.48 -9.79
N SER A 27 2.06 -8.27 -10.34
CA SER A 27 3.18 -7.63 -11.05
C SER A 27 4.39 -7.53 -10.12
N GLN A 28 5.57 -7.87 -10.63
CA GLN A 28 6.85 -7.69 -9.95
C GLN A 28 7.73 -6.63 -10.64
N THR A 29 7.26 -6.07 -11.76
CA THR A 29 7.98 -5.05 -12.51
C THR A 29 7.65 -3.68 -11.94
N TRP A 30 8.59 -3.09 -11.20
CA TRP A 30 8.40 -1.78 -10.59
C TRP A 30 8.41 -0.66 -11.66
N PRO A 31 7.34 0.16 -11.77
CA PRO A 31 7.33 1.26 -12.72
C PRO A 31 8.40 2.31 -12.37
N ALA A 32 9.01 2.91 -13.39
CA ALA A 32 9.95 4.00 -13.20
C ALA A 32 9.26 5.20 -12.51
N GLY A 33 9.90 5.76 -11.49
CA GLY A 33 9.36 6.88 -10.71
C GLY A 33 8.28 6.51 -9.69
N ALA A 34 7.86 5.24 -9.60
CA ALA A 34 6.99 4.78 -8.52
C ALA A 34 7.72 4.76 -7.18
N LEU A 35 6.99 4.98 -6.09
CA LEU A 35 7.55 4.88 -4.73
C LEU A 35 8.15 3.47 -4.53
N PRO A 36 9.42 3.35 -4.11
CA PRO A 36 10.05 2.04 -3.93
C PRO A 36 9.47 1.31 -2.71
N PRO A 37 9.58 -0.04 -2.65
CA PRO A 37 9.27 -0.78 -1.43
C PRO A 37 10.08 -0.25 -0.24
N GLY A 38 9.48 -0.27 0.95
CA GLY A 38 10.09 0.30 2.16
C GLY A 38 9.87 1.81 2.33
N THR A 39 9.34 2.51 1.33
CA THR A 39 9.03 3.94 1.44
C THR A 39 7.99 4.17 2.53
N ARG A 40 8.30 5.09 3.45
CA ARG A 40 7.38 5.51 4.51
C ARG A 40 6.35 6.50 3.98
N VAL A 41 5.08 6.19 4.22
CA VAL A 41 3.95 6.99 3.77
C VAL A 41 2.95 7.23 4.91
N THR A 42 2.15 8.27 4.76
CA THR A 42 0.88 8.45 5.46
C THR A 42 -0.23 8.22 4.46
N VAL A 43 -1.15 7.31 4.77
CA VAL A 43 -2.43 7.20 4.08
C VAL A 43 -3.26 8.38 4.54
N VAL A 44 -3.56 9.29 3.62
CA VAL A 44 -4.35 10.50 3.90
C VAL A 44 -5.78 10.33 3.43
N ARG A 45 -6.68 11.12 4.01
CA ARG A 45 -8.07 11.15 3.56
C ARG A 45 -8.20 11.93 2.25
N ASP A 46 -9.27 11.63 1.53
CA ASP A 46 -9.73 12.53 0.48
C ASP A 46 -10.27 13.82 1.14
N PRO A 47 -9.97 15.03 0.62
CA PRO A 47 -10.49 16.27 1.17
C PRO A 47 -11.99 16.48 0.88
N ASP A 48 -12.50 15.89 -0.20
CA ASP A 48 -13.85 16.10 -0.72
C ASP A 48 -14.82 14.97 -0.34
N TRP A 49 -14.30 13.87 0.22
CA TRP A 49 -15.08 12.73 0.73
C TRP A 49 -14.36 12.07 1.91
N ASP A 50 -15.08 11.42 2.82
CA ASP A 50 -14.46 10.72 3.96
C ASP A 50 -13.47 9.61 3.53
N GLY A 51 -13.53 9.18 2.27
CA GLY A 51 -12.61 8.18 1.71
C GLY A 51 -12.87 6.79 2.30
N PRO A 52 -12.08 5.79 1.91
CA PRO A 52 -12.29 4.41 2.36
C PRO A 52 -11.83 4.16 3.80
N TRP A 53 -11.15 5.11 4.45
CA TRP A 53 -10.56 4.91 5.78
C TRP A 53 -11.09 5.92 6.80
N GLN A 54 -11.29 5.46 8.05
CA GLN A 54 -11.83 6.31 9.13
C GLN A 54 -10.88 7.45 9.53
N VAL A 55 -9.57 7.21 9.44
CA VAL A 55 -8.52 8.10 9.95
C VAL A 55 -7.34 8.14 8.99
N GLU A 56 -6.50 9.17 9.10
CA GLU A 56 -5.16 9.14 8.50
C GLU A 56 -4.23 8.28 9.36
N PHE A 57 -3.39 7.45 8.74
CA PHE A 57 -2.49 6.56 9.46
C PHE A 57 -1.18 6.30 8.72
N PRO A 58 -0.10 5.96 9.44
CA PRO A 58 1.19 5.66 8.84
C PRO A 58 1.24 4.23 8.29
N GLY A 59 2.04 4.05 7.23
CA GLY A 59 2.33 2.76 6.64
C GLY A 59 3.62 2.75 5.83
N THR A 60 3.87 1.62 5.17
CA THR A 60 5.04 1.38 4.32
C THR A 60 4.61 0.80 2.99
N ILE A 61 5.21 1.27 1.89
CA ILE A 61 5.06 0.61 0.58
C ILE A 61 5.60 -0.81 0.69
N ASP A 62 4.75 -1.79 0.39
CA ASP A 62 5.01 -3.20 0.59
C ASP A 62 5.55 -3.84 -0.70
N ALA A 63 6.48 -4.79 -0.56
CA ALA A 63 7.09 -5.48 -1.69
C ALA A 63 6.22 -6.62 -2.27
N MET A 64 5.05 -6.90 -1.71
CA MET A 64 4.15 -7.98 -2.14
C MET A 64 3.77 -7.88 -3.62
N GLY A 65 3.62 -6.68 -4.16
CA GLY A 65 3.43 -6.47 -5.59
C GLY A 65 3.86 -5.08 -6.03
N ALA A 66 4.44 -5.00 -7.22
CA ALA A 66 4.73 -3.73 -7.85
C ALA A 66 3.45 -2.92 -8.09
N PRO A 67 3.51 -1.59 -7.98
CA PRO A 67 2.37 -0.74 -8.24
C PRO A 67 1.86 -0.93 -9.66
N VAL A 68 0.54 -0.99 -9.81
CA VAL A 68 -0.12 -1.20 -11.11
C VAL A 68 -0.97 0.02 -11.49
N PRO A 69 -1.23 0.24 -12.78
CA PRO A 69 -2.17 1.29 -13.20
C PRO A 69 -3.51 1.18 -12.48
N ASN A 70 -4.02 2.31 -12.01
CA ASN A 70 -5.36 2.39 -11.47
C ASN A 70 -6.37 2.46 -12.63
N GLU A 71 -7.07 1.35 -12.89
CA GLU A 71 -8.06 1.25 -13.97
C GLU A 71 -9.46 1.77 -13.57
N HIS A 72 -9.62 2.30 -12.34
CA HIS A 72 -10.90 2.83 -11.89
C HIS A 72 -11.34 4.04 -12.74
N ALA A 73 -12.64 4.18 -13.00
CA ALA A 73 -13.18 5.25 -13.84
C ALA A 73 -12.90 6.68 -13.32
N GLN A 74 -12.58 6.81 -12.03
CA GLN A 74 -12.23 8.07 -11.36
C GLN A 74 -10.72 8.20 -11.09
N ALA A 75 -9.91 7.32 -11.65
CA ALA A 75 -8.47 7.39 -11.55
C ALA A 75 -7.94 8.60 -12.33
N LEU A 76 -6.90 9.24 -11.80
CA LEU A 76 -6.15 10.24 -12.57
C LEU A 76 -5.27 9.55 -13.62
N SER A 77 -4.94 10.26 -14.71
CA SER A 77 -4.04 9.71 -15.73
C SER A 77 -2.68 9.38 -15.13
N GLY A 78 -2.23 8.13 -15.34
CA GLY A 78 -0.97 7.63 -14.79
C GLY A 78 -1.00 7.32 -13.28
N GLU A 79 -2.17 7.34 -12.64
CA GLU A 79 -2.29 6.97 -11.23
C GLU A 79 -2.00 5.48 -11.02
N LEU A 80 -1.28 5.18 -9.94
CA LEU A 80 -0.90 3.84 -9.56
C LEU A 80 -1.61 3.41 -8.27
N LEU A 81 -1.89 2.11 -8.17
CA LEU A 81 -2.31 1.43 -6.95
C LEU A 81 -1.08 0.82 -6.28
N TYR A 82 -0.86 1.12 -5.00
CA TYR A 82 0.26 0.62 -4.21
C TYR A 82 -0.24 -0.32 -3.13
N TRP A 83 0.46 -1.45 -2.92
CA TRP A 83 0.31 -2.21 -1.69
C TRP A 83 0.97 -1.46 -0.54
N VAL A 84 0.22 -1.22 0.53
CA VAL A 84 0.71 -0.55 1.73
C VAL A 84 0.48 -1.45 2.93
N ALA A 85 1.55 -1.80 3.64
CA ALA A 85 1.48 -2.41 4.96
C ALA A 85 1.26 -1.33 6.02
N PHE A 86 0.28 -1.53 6.88
CA PHE A 86 -0.09 -0.55 7.91
C PHE A 86 0.74 -0.79 9.17
N ASP A 87 1.16 0.27 9.84
CA ASP A 87 1.91 0.14 11.10
C ASP A 87 1.05 -0.47 12.22
N ALA A 88 -0.26 -0.19 12.18
CA ALA A 88 -1.27 -0.77 13.06
C ALA A 88 -2.49 -1.16 12.22
N PRO A 89 -3.21 -2.26 12.57
CA PRO A 89 -4.41 -2.66 11.87
C PRO A 89 -5.47 -1.54 11.84
N GLN A 90 -6.12 -1.31 10.70
CA GLN A 90 -7.09 -0.22 10.49
C GLN A 90 -8.45 -0.75 10.04
N CYS A 91 -9.52 -0.11 10.49
CA CYS A 91 -10.85 -0.32 9.93
C CYS A 91 -11.11 0.66 8.78
N ASP A 92 -11.88 0.20 7.80
CA ASP A 92 -12.40 1.04 6.73
C ASP A 92 -13.57 1.93 7.24
N SER A 93 -14.07 2.82 6.39
CA SER A 93 -15.16 3.74 6.74
C SER A 93 -16.50 3.05 7.05
N ASN A 94 -16.69 1.79 6.64
CA ASN A 94 -17.85 0.98 7.00
C ASN A 94 -17.66 0.24 8.34
N GLY A 95 -16.44 0.26 8.89
CA GLY A 95 -16.07 -0.48 10.10
C GLY A 95 -15.53 -1.87 9.81
N ASP A 96 -15.34 -2.25 8.55
CA ASP A 96 -14.77 -3.54 8.16
C ASP A 96 -13.26 -3.59 8.45
N GLY A 97 -12.76 -4.77 8.80
CA GLY A 97 -11.35 -5.00 9.16
C GLY A 97 -11.19 -5.72 10.52
N PRO A 98 -10.09 -5.48 11.27
CA PRO A 98 -9.05 -4.50 10.97
C PRO A 98 -8.02 -5.07 9.97
N TYR A 99 -7.83 -4.35 8.87
CA TYR A 99 -6.89 -4.68 7.81
C TYR A 99 -5.47 -4.34 8.22
N ARG A 100 -4.51 -5.17 7.82
CA ARG A 100 -3.07 -4.91 8.02
C ARG A 100 -2.38 -4.40 6.77
N LYS A 101 -3.01 -4.56 5.61
CA LYS A 101 -2.47 -4.28 4.29
C LYS A 101 -3.62 -4.05 3.32
N ALA A 102 -3.45 -3.12 2.39
CA ALA A 102 -4.41 -2.90 1.31
C ALA A 102 -3.75 -2.27 0.07
N GLN A 103 -4.45 -2.30 -1.06
CA GLN A 103 -4.12 -1.42 -2.19
C GLN A 103 -4.66 -0.02 -1.92
N VAL A 104 -3.81 0.99 -2.05
CA VAL A 104 -4.12 2.40 -1.84
C VAL A 104 -3.73 3.17 -3.10
N TRP A 105 -4.58 4.10 -3.51
CA TRP A 105 -4.33 4.93 -4.69
C TRP A 105 -3.20 5.92 -4.39
N GLY A 106 -2.30 6.11 -5.34
CA GLY A 106 -1.09 6.92 -5.15
C GLY A 106 -1.38 8.34 -4.66
N ARG A 107 -2.49 8.96 -5.07
CA ARG A 107 -2.85 10.31 -4.62
C ARG A 107 -3.16 10.43 -3.12
N TYR A 108 -3.51 9.32 -2.46
CA TYR A 108 -3.75 9.27 -1.02
C TYR A 108 -2.52 8.86 -0.22
N LEU A 109 -1.33 8.86 -0.83
CA LEU A 109 -0.08 8.54 -0.19
C LEU A 109 0.79 9.77 -0.10
N ARG A 110 0.99 10.27 1.12
CA ARG A 110 1.92 11.36 1.38
C ARG A 110 3.23 10.78 1.91
N THR A 111 4.33 11.00 1.20
CA THR A 111 5.66 10.73 1.73
C THR A 111 6.02 11.78 2.78
N LYS A 112 6.81 11.39 3.78
CA LYS A 112 7.42 12.40 4.67
C LYS A 112 8.38 13.24 3.81
N PRO A 113 8.39 14.57 3.92
CA PRO A 113 9.43 15.36 3.28
C PRO A 113 10.79 14.89 3.80
N GLU A 114 11.72 14.64 2.88
CA GLU A 114 13.11 14.39 3.24
C GLU A 114 13.62 15.61 4.02
N PRO A 115 14.28 15.44 5.17
CA PRO A 115 14.88 16.59 5.84
C PRO A 115 15.84 17.24 4.85
N ALA A 116 15.64 18.53 4.58
CA ALA A 116 16.58 19.32 3.79
C ALA A 116 17.96 19.17 4.46
N GLY A 117 18.88 18.52 3.75
CA GLY A 117 20.28 18.36 4.17
C GLY A 117 21.05 19.66 4.11
#